data_AF-A0A4Q5SCB9-F1
#
_entry.id   AF-A0A4Q5SCB9-F1
#
_cell.length_a   1.000
_cell.length_b   1.000
_cell.length_c   1.000
_cell.angle_alpha   90.00
_cell.angle_beta   90.00
_cell.angle_gamma   90.00
#
_symmetry.space_group_name_H-M   'P 1'
#
loop_
_entity.id
_entity.type
_entity.pdbx_description
1 polymer ?
#
loop_
_entity_poly.entity_id
_entity_poly.type
_entity_poly.pdbx_seq_one_letter_code
_entity_poly.pdbx_strand_id
1 'polypeptide(L)' 'MRARQSLPLLWLLSDARNDAGLEQALAALPRGSGFVFRHYHLPATERAERFR' A
#
# COMPACT_ATOMS: atom_id res chain seq x y z
N MET A 1 -28.78 -13.35 -0.03
CA MET A 1 -28.08 -12.06 0.16
C MET A 1 -26.69 -12.18 -0.44
N ARG A 2 -26.30 -11.35 -1.42
CA ARG A 2 -24.87 -11.27 -1.79
C ARG A 2 -24.12 -10.69 -0.61
N ALA A 3 -23.04 -11.35 -0.16
CA ALA A 3 -22.16 -10.77 0.83
C ALA A 3 -21.73 -9.39 0.33
N ARG A 4 -22.04 -8.35 1.10
CA ARG A 4 -21.61 -6.98 0.80
C ARG A 4 -20.11 -6.95 1.08
N GLN A 5 -19.30 -7.20 0.05
CA GLN A 5 -17.86 -7.07 0.18
C GLN A 5 -17.55 -5.55 0.20
N SER A 6 -17.30 -4.99 1.38
CA SER A 6 -16.93 -3.58 1.57
C SER A 6 -15.43 -3.30 1.41
N LEU A 7 -14.59 -4.33 1.41
CA LEU A 7 -13.16 -4.26 1.24
C LEU A 7 -12.74 -4.35 -0.24
N PRO A 8 -11.61 -3.73 -0.60
CA PRO A 8 -10.99 -3.88 -1.91
C PRO A 8 -10.76 -5.33 -2.35
N LEU A 9 -10.92 -5.55 -3.66
CA LEU A 9 -10.59 -6.83 -4.32
C LEU A 9 -9.09 -6.97 -4.60
N LEU A 10 -8.39 -5.85 -4.78
CA LEU A 10 -6.96 -5.81 -5.06
C LEU A 10 -6.25 -5.04 -3.95
N TRP A 11 -5.13 -5.58 -3.48
CA TRP A 11 -4.31 -4.99 -2.43
C TRP A 11 -2.86 -4.90 -2.86
N LEU A 12 -2.27 -3.70 -2.72
CA LEU A 12 -0.83 -3.49 -2.84
C LEU A 12 -0.22 -3.43 -1.44
N LEU A 13 0.84 -4.22 -1.20
CA LEU A 13 1.56 -4.22 0.06
C LEU A 13 3.01 -3.80 -0.20
N SER A 14 3.49 -2.74 0.45
CA SER A 14 4.85 -2.22 0.25
C SER A 14 5.80 -2.50 1.40
N ASP A 15 7.01 -2.93 1.08
CA ASP A 15 8.14 -3.06 2.02
C ASP A 15 9.47 -2.73 1.34
N ALA A 16 10.59 -2.96 2.04
CA ALA A 16 11.94 -2.70 1.55
C ALA A 16 12.22 -3.28 0.15
N ARG A 17 11.62 -4.43 -0.18
CA ARG A 17 11.95 -5.18 -1.40
C ARG A 17 11.37 -4.56 -2.65
N ASN A 18 10.16 -3.99 -2.56
CA ASN A 18 9.47 -3.38 -3.70
C ASN A 18 9.48 -1.85 -3.64
N ASP A 19 10.24 -1.29 -2.70
CA ASP A 19 10.29 0.14 -2.46
C ASP A 19 10.70 0.95 -3.68
N ALA A 20 11.72 0.47 -4.40
CA ALA A 20 12.23 1.12 -5.60
C ALA A 20 11.17 1.27 -6.72
N GLY A 21 10.13 0.42 -6.72
CA GLY A 21 9.04 0.45 -7.70
C GLY A 21 7.71 0.95 -7.14
N LEU A 22 7.67 1.40 -5.88
CA LEU A 22 6.41 1.67 -5.16
C LEU A 22 5.60 2.77 -5.83
N GLU A 23 6.23 3.89 -6.19
CA GLU A 23 5.55 5.03 -6.81
C GLU A 23 4.90 4.65 -8.15
N GLN A 24 5.59 3.84 -8.95
CA GLN A 24 5.07 3.38 -10.24
C GLN A 24 3.91 2.40 -10.05
N ALA A 25 4.00 1.52 -9.05
CA ALA A 25 2.92 0.60 -8.70
C ALA A 25 1.67 1.33 -8.18
N LEU A 26 1.85 2.40 -7.38
CA LEU A 26 0.76 3.25 -6.90
C LEU A 26 0.09 4.01 -8.06
N ALA A 27 0.87 4.57 -8.98
CA ALA A 27 0.35 5.27 -10.15
C ALA A 27 -0.45 4.35 -11.09
N ALA A 28 -0.09 3.07 -11.18
CA ALA A 28 -0.79 2.08 -11.99
C ALA A 28 -1.98 1.41 -11.27
N LEU A 29 -2.20 1.71 -9.98
CA LEU A 29 -3.17 0.97 -9.16
C LEU A 29 -4.62 1.32 -9.55
N PRO A 30 -5.48 0.34 -9.89
CA PRO A 30 -6.87 0.60 -10.21
C PRO A 30 -7.62 1.26 -9.05
N ARG A 31 -8.57 2.16 -9.37
CA ARG A 31 -9.45 2.78 -8.37
C ARG A 31 -10.23 1.70 -7.60
N GLY A 32 -10.36 1.91 -6.29
CA GLY A 32 -11.03 0.96 -5.38
C GLY A 32 -10.11 -0.16 -4.86
N SER A 33 -8.84 -0.17 -5.25
CA SER A 33 -7.82 -1.02 -4.62
C SER A 33 -7.45 -0.51 -3.22
N GLY A 34 -6.95 -1.41 -2.38
CA GLY A 34 -6.39 -1.08 -1.08
C GLY A 34 -4.87 -1.02 -1.13
N PHE A 35 -4.29 -0.22 -0.23
CA PHE A 35 -2.84 -0.10 -0.08
C PHE A 35 -2.47 -0.26 1.39
N VAL A 36 -1.43 -1.07 1.67
CA VAL A 36 -0.89 -1.29 3.01
C VAL A 36 0.60 -0.98 3.01
N PHE A 37 0.97 0.04 3.78
CA PHE A 37 2.35 0.46 3.97
C PHE A 37 3.01 -0.33 5.12
N ARG A 38 3.83 -1.33 4.81
CA ARG A 38 4.44 -2.26 5.79
C ARG A 38 5.97 -2.13 5.90
N HIS A 39 6.50 -0.90 5.87
CA HIS A 39 7.94 -0.61 5.99
C HIS A 39 8.45 -0.72 7.43
N TYR A 40 8.45 -1.94 7.98
CA TYR A 40 8.86 -2.19 9.38
C TYR A 40 10.37 -2.06 9.63
N HIS A 41 11.17 -2.05 8.57
CA HIS A 41 12.61 -1.82 8.65
C HIS A 41 12.96 -0.35 8.92
N LEU A 42 12.03 0.58 8.65
CA LEU A 42 12.25 1.99 8.91
C LEU A 42 11.92 2.32 10.37
N PRO A 43 12.74 3.17 11.03
CA PRO A 43 12.37 3.82 12.27
C PRO A 43 11.03 4.56 12.13
N ALA A 44 10.32 4.75 13.24
CA ALA A 44 8.98 5.35 13.24
C ALA A 44 8.95 6.76 12.60
N THR A 45 10.02 7.54 12.76
CA THR A 45 10.18 8.88 12.18
C THR A 45 10.28 8.83 10.66
N GLU A 46 11.22 8.06 10.11
CA GLU A 46 11.40 7.88 8.67
C GLU A 46 10.16 7.28 8.01
N ARG A 47 9.48 6.36 8.72
CA ARG A 47 8.23 5.77 8.26
C ARG A 47 7.09 6.79 8.17
N ALA A 48 7.02 7.73 9.12
CA ALA A 48 5.99 8.78 9.13
C ALA A 48 6.26 9.83 8.05
N GLU A 49 7.52 10.21 7.82
CA GLU A 49 7.88 11.17 6.77
C GLU A 49 7.49 10.67 5.38
N ARG A 50 7.61 9.36 5.13
CA ARG A 50 7.21 8.78 3.84
C ARG A 50 5.72 8.69 3.56
N PHE A 51 4.90 8.71 4.60
CA PHE A 51 3.45 8.60 4.44
C PHE A 51 2.74 9.96 4.40
N ARG A 52 3.44 11.03 4.76
CA ARG A 52 2.89 12.38 4.93
C ARG A 52 2.78 13.12 3.59
#